data_AF-A0A9E3CDQ1-F1
#
_entry.id   AF-A0A9E3CDQ1-F1
#
_cell.length_a   1.000
_cell.length_b   1.000
_cell.length_c   1.000
_cell.angle_alpha   90.00
_cell.angle_beta   90.00
_cell.angle_gamma   90.00
#
_symmetry.space_group_name_H-M   'P 1'
#
loop_
_entity.id
_entity.type
_entity.pdbx_description
1 polymer ?
#
loop_
_entity_poly.entity_id
_entity_poly.type
_entity_poly.pdbx_seq_one_letter_code
_entity_poly.pdbx_strand_id
1 'polypeptide(L)'
;MWWHIGLVANALVALAYLAIAYAIVKPLIESRQLRTNALGAATAAIFFTCAVHHGGHTVHMLLPGLGVEKPQGLAMRASYDWQMATWDVISAAVGIYYWTLRRTYGPLMRGAQLFEDMRQREAQALELNDNVLQGLVVAKLALDLDDRAKATAALETAIGSASHMITDLLGTHPERLGTGMLRSKPAALDEAAT
;
A
#
# COMPACT_ATOMS: atom_id res chain seq x y z
N MET A 1 18.07 -37.55 -17.44
CA MET A 1 17.00 -36.75 -18.08
C MET A 1 16.26 -35.88 -17.06
N TRP A 2 15.78 -36.43 -15.94
CA TRP A 2 15.05 -35.67 -14.92
C TRP A 2 15.79 -34.47 -14.33
N TRP A 3 17.11 -34.57 -14.12
CA TRP A 3 17.90 -33.42 -13.66
C TRP A 3 17.92 -32.22 -14.63
N HIS A 4 17.75 -32.43 -15.94
CA HIS A 4 17.64 -31.32 -16.89
C HIS A 4 16.30 -30.57 -16.71
N ILE A 5 15.22 -31.34 -16.50
CA ILE A 5 13.89 -30.78 -16.21
C ILE A 5 13.95 -30.03 -14.88
N GLY A 6 14.51 -30.67 -13.84
CA GLY A 6 14.73 -30.05 -12.53
C GLY A 6 15.55 -28.77 -12.63
N LEU A 7 16.65 -28.75 -13.39
CA LEU A 7 17.47 -27.55 -13.60
C LEU A 7 16.67 -26.39 -14.20
N VAL A 8 15.91 -26.64 -15.27
CA VAL A 8 15.10 -25.59 -15.91
C VAL A 8 13.98 -25.13 -14.98
N ALA A 9 13.27 -26.07 -14.34
CA ALA A 9 12.17 -25.74 -13.45
C ALA A 9 12.63 -24.94 -12.22
N ASN A 10 13.73 -25.34 -11.58
CA ASN A 10 14.33 -24.58 -10.47
C ASN A 10 14.78 -23.18 -10.90
N ALA A 11 15.35 -23.03 -12.09
CA ALA A 11 15.72 -21.72 -12.61
C ALA A 11 14.50 -20.82 -12.78
N LEU A 12 13.40 -21.36 -13.32
CA LEU A 12 12.14 -20.63 -13.47
C LEU A 12 11.53 -20.26 -12.11
N VAL A 13 11.52 -21.17 -11.13
CA VAL A 13 11.07 -20.86 -9.76
C VAL A 13 11.90 -19.74 -9.16
N ALA A 14 13.23 -19.83 -9.24
CA ALA A 14 14.13 -18.82 -8.68
C ALA A 14 13.87 -17.44 -9.28
N LEU A 15 13.72 -17.35 -10.60
CA LEU A 15 13.42 -16.08 -11.29
C LEU A 15 12.04 -15.54 -10.93
N ALA A 16 11.01 -16.38 -10.92
CA ALA A 16 9.65 -15.98 -10.58
C ALA A 16 9.57 -15.47 -9.13
N TYR A 17 10.17 -16.20 -8.18
CA TYR A 17 10.13 -15.84 -6.77
C TYR A 17 10.98 -14.60 -6.46
N LEU A 18 12.13 -14.41 -7.12
CA LEU A 18 12.87 -13.14 -7.04
C LEU A 18 12.03 -11.96 -7.55
N ALA A 19 11.32 -12.13 -8.67
CA ALA A 19 10.46 -11.10 -9.22
C ALA A 19 9.31 -10.76 -8.25
N ILE A 20 8.67 -11.77 -7.66
CA ILE A 20 7.62 -11.60 -6.64
C ILE A 20 8.18 -10.86 -5.41
N ALA A 21 9.31 -11.31 -4.86
CA ALA A 21 9.94 -10.68 -3.72
C ALA A 21 10.24 -9.21 -4.01
N TYR A 22 10.82 -8.90 -5.18
CA TYR A 22 11.07 -7.52 -5.61
C TYR A 22 9.78 -6.68 -5.69
N ALA A 23 8.71 -7.21 -6.28
CA ALA A 23 7.43 -6.50 -6.39
C ALA A 23 6.69 -6.30 -5.05
N ILE A 24 7.07 -7.04 -4.01
CA ILE A 24 6.59 -6.79 -2.64
C ILE A 24 7.49 -5.76 -1.97
N VAL A 25 8.82 -5.93 -2.04
CA VAL A 25 9.79 -5.07 -1.36
C VAL A 25 9.79 -3.65 -1.89
N LYS A 26 9.74 -3.45 -3.22
CA LYS A 26 9.80 -2.13 -3.85
C LYS A 26 8.76 -1.15 -3.28
N PRO A 27 7.44 -1.43 -3.30
CA PRO A 27 6.45 -0.51 -2.74
C PRO A 27 6.60 -0.34 -1.22
N LEU A 28 7.07 -1.36 -0.49
CA LEU A 28 7.30 -1.26 0.95
C LEU A 28 8.47 -0.32 1.29
N ILE A 29 9.50 -0.28 0.45
CA ILE A 29 10.61 0.68 0.58
C ILE A 29 10.13 2.08 0.21
N GLU A 30 9.43 2.22 -0.92
CA GLU A 30 8.91 3.50 -1.40
C GLU A 30 7.95 4.14 -0.39
N SER A 31 7.16 3.34 0.33
CA SER A 31 6.27 3.80 1.41
C SER A 31 6.90 3.84 2.81
N ARG A 32 8.18 3.45 2.96
CA ARG A 32 8.89 3.30 4.25
C ARG A 32 8.20 2.36 5.25
N GLN A 33 7.46 1.38 4.75
CA GLN A 33 6.66 0.44 5.56
C GLN A 33 7.35 -0.89 5.86
N LEU A 34 8.64 -1.07 5.54
CA LEU A 34 9.32 -2.35 5.77
C LEU A 34 9.25 -2.87 7.21
N ARG A 35 9.22 -1.99 8.21
CA ARG A 35 9.13 -2.37 9.63
C ARG A 35 7.71 -2.35 10.18
N THR A 36 6.86 -1.48 9.64
CA THR A 36 5.47 -1.31 10.11
C THR A 36 4.51 -2.30 9.45
N ASN A 37 4.83 -2.79 8.25
CA ASN A 37 4.12 -3.87 7.56
C ASN A 37 4.90 -5.18 7.67
N ALA A 38 4.87 -5.77 8.87
CA ALA A 38 5.59 -7.02 9.18
C ALA A 38 5.15 -8.19 8.29
N LEU A 39 3.86 -8.25 7.91
CA LEU A 39 3.33 -9.30 7.04
C LEU A 39 3.94 -9.23 5.63
N GLY A 40 3.98 -8.03 5.03
CA GLY A 40 4.57 -7.83 3.71
C GLY A 40 6.07 -8.12 3.69
N ALA A 41 6.79 -7.68 4.73
CA ALA A 41 8.22 -7.97 4.88
C ALA A 41 8.50 -9.47 5.05
N ALA A 42 7.74 -10.18 5.89
CA ALA A 42 7.86 -11.62 6.06
C ALA A 42 7.55 -12.39 4.76
N THR A 43 6.51 -11.98 4.03
CA THR A 43 6.14 -12.60 2.75
C THR A 43 7.26 -12.43 1.72
N ALA A 44 7.83 -11.22 1.61
CA ALA A 44 8.98 -10.98 0.75
C ALA A 44 10.20 -11.84 1.13
N ALA A 45 10.47 -11.99 2.44
CA ALA A 45 11.57 -12.80 2.93
C ALA A 45 11.40 -14.28 2.57
N ILE A 46 10.18 -14.84 2.69
CA ILE A 46 9.87 -16.22 2.30
C ILE A 46 10.17 -16.44 0.81
N PHE A 47 9.64 -15.58 -0.07
CA PHE A 47 9.89 -15.72 -1.51
C PHE A 47 11.39 -15.58 -1.83
N PHE A 48 12.09 -14.65 -1.17
CA PHE A 48 13.52 -14.46 -1.37
C PHE A 48 14.33 -15.70 -0.97
N THR A 49 14.11 -16.27 0.22
CA THR A 49 14.87 -17.43 0.68
C THR A 49 14.59 -18.66 -0.18
N CYS A 50 13.33 -18.87 -0.60
CA CYS A 50 12.98 -19.92 -1.55
C CYS A 50 13.68 -19.71 -2.90
N ALA A 51 13.73 -18.47 -3.40
CA ALA A 51 14.40 -18.20 -4.66
C ALA A 51 15.91 -18.48 -4.60
N VAL A 52 16.57 -18.14 -3.49
CA VAL A 52 17.98 -18.48 -3.25
C VAL A 52 18.17 -19.99 -3.19
N HIS A 53 17.27 -20.72 -2.53
CA HIS A 53 17.32 -22.18 -2.44
C HIS A 53 17.23 -22.85 -3.82
N HIS A 54 16.21 -22.51 -4.63
CA HIS A 54 16.04 -23.05 -5.98
C HIS A 54 17.14 -22.56 -6.95
N GLY A 55 17.63 -21.32 -6.77
CA GLY A 55 18.79 -20.81 -7.49
C GLY A 55 20.06 -21.60 -7.16
N GLY A 56 20.26 -21.97 -5.89
CA GLY A 56 21.33 -22.84 -5.44
C GLY A 56 21.29 -24.20 -6.13
N HIS A 57 20.12 -24.85 -6.18
CA HIS A 57 19.93 -26.11 -6.92
C HIS A 57 20.29 -25.97 -8.40
N THR A 58 19.83 -24.90 -9.03
CA THR A 58 20.14 -24.58 -10.43
C THR A 58 21.65 -24.46 -10.67
N VAL A 59 22.34 -23.69 -9.83
CA VAL A 59 23.79 -23.48 -9.94
C VAL A 59 24.55 -24.77 -9.70
N HIS A 60 24.22 -25.53 -8.64
CA HIS A 60 24.87 -26.80 -8.34
C HIS A 60 24.68 -27.83 -9.45
N MET A 61 23.51 -27.88 -10.08
CA MET A 61 23.27 -28.73 -11.25
C MET A 61 23.93 -28.20 -12.52
N LEU A 62 24.18 -26.89 -12.68
CA LEU A 62 24.78 -26.34 -13.90
C LEU A 62 26.31 -26.47 -13.91
N LEU A 63 26.96 -26.20 -12.77
CA LEU A 63 28.42 -26.09 -12.64
C LEU A 63 29.24 -27.25 -13.24
N PRO A 64 28.88 -28.55 -13.04
CA PRO A 64 29.66 -29.64 -13.63
C PRO A 64 29.60 -29.66 -15.18
N GLY A 65 28.61 -29.02 -15.79
CA GLY A 65 28.50 -28.88 -17.25
C GLY A 65 29.36 -27.75 -17.82
N LEU A 66 29.88 -26.88 -16.95
CA LEU A 66 30.76 -25.76 -17.28
C LEU A 66 32.24 -26.06 -16.96
N GLY A 67 32.59 -27.33 -16.71
CA GLY A 67 33.94 -27.76 -16.35
C GLY A 67 34.31 -27.56 -14.87
N VAL A 68 33.36 -27.14 -14.02
CA VAL A 68 33.57 -27.02 -12.56
C VAL A 68 32.97 -28.24 -11.88
N GLU A 69 33.72 -29.34 -11.91
CA GLU A 69 33.29 -30.62 -11.35
C GLU A 69 33.41 -30.63 -9.83
N LYS A 70 32.31 -30.29 -9.15
CA LYS A 70 32.17 -30.48 -7.71
C LYS A 70 31.40 -31.78 -7.44
N PRO A 71 31.87 -32.66 -6.53
CA PRO A 71 31.17 -33.89 -6.18
C PRO A 71 29.70 -33.69 -5.81
N GLN A 72 29.39 -32.59 -5.14
CA GLN A 72 28.02 -32.24 -4.73
C GLN A 72 27.10 -31.96 -5.92
N GLY A 73 27.60 -31.34 -6.99
CA GLY A 73 26.81 -31.05 -8.19
C GLY A 73 26.51 -32.33 -8.99
N LEU A 74 27.49 -33.23 -9.09
CA LEU A 74 27.30 -34.54 -9.72
C LEU A 74 26.34 -35.42 -8.91
N ALA A 75 26.50 -35.45 -7.58
CA ALA A 75 25.60 -36.17 -6.68
C ALA A 75 24.15 -35.65 -6.78
N MET A 76 23.97 -34.32 -6.85
CA MET A 76 22.65 -33.71 -7.02
C MET A 76 22.00 -34.07 -8.36
N ARG A 77 22.75 -34.08 -9.47
CA ARG A 77 22.23 -34.55 -10.77
C ARG A 77 21.82 -36.03 -10.73
N ALA A 78 22.59 -36.86 -10.02
CA ALA A 78 22.32 -38.29 -9.90
C ALA A 78 21.11 -38.59 -8.99
N SER A 79 20.89 -37.78 -7.95
CA SER A 79 19.76 -37.95 -7.02
C SER A 79 18.45 -37.36 -7.52
N TYR A 80 18.46 -36.56 -8.60
CA TYR A 80 17.26 -35.88 -9.09
C TYR A 80 16.33 -36.85 -9.84
N ASP A 81 15.30 -37.30 -9.13
CA ASP A 81 14.27 -38.20 -9.64
C ASP A 81 13.09 -37.46 -10.29
N TRP A 82 12.11 -38.23 -10.75
CA TRP A 82 10.94 -37.68 -11.44
C TRP A 82 9.99 -36.94 -10.48
N GLN A 83 9.91 -37.37 -9.22
CA GLN A 83 9.06 -36.76 -8.21
C GLN A 83 9.53 -35.34 -7.88
N MET A 84 10.83 -35.15 -7.63
CA MET A 84 11.41 -33.82 -7.40
C MET A 84 11.20 -32.92 -8.62
N ALA A 85 11.53 -33.40 -9.82
CA ALA A 85 11.35 -32.62 -11.04
C ALA A 85 9.88 -32.22 -11.29
N THR A 86 8.93 -33.10 -10.99
CA THR A 86 7.50 -32.82 -11.13
C THR A 86 7.04 -31.71 -10.18
N TRP A 87 7.48 -31.76 -8.92
CA TRP A 87 7.16 -30.68 -7.97
C TRP A 87 7.78 -29.35 -8.35
N ASP A 88 9.01 -29.34 -8.87
CA ASP A 88 9.63 -28.11 -9.36
C ASP A 88 8.86 -27.53 -10.54
N VAL A 89 8.36 -28.36 -11.46
CA VAL A 89 7.53 -27.91 -12.59
C VAL A 89 6.22 -27.31 -12.09
N ILE A 90 5.56 -27.94 -11.14
CA ILE A 90 4.32 -27.41 -10.54
C ILE A 90 4.60 -26.08 -9.83
N SER A 91 5.66 -26.01 -9.03
CA SER A 91 6.07 -24.76 -8.35
C SER A 91 6.42 -23.66 -9.35
N ALA A 92 7.09 -23.98 -10.46
CA ALA A 92 7.38 -23.02 -11.52
C ALA A 92 6.08 -22.49 -12.15
N ALA A 93 5.14 -23.38 -12.49
CA ALA A 93 3.86 -23.01 -13.08
C ALA A 93 3.05 -22.11 -12.13
N VAL A 94 2.93 -22.48 -10.86
CA VAL A 94 2.21 -21.69 -9.84
C VAL A 94 2.90 -20.35 -9.60
N GLY A 95 4.23 -20.33 -9.48
CA GLY A 95 5.01 -19.11 -9.28
C GLY A 95 4.85 -18.13 -10.44
N ILE A 96 4.93 -18.62 -11.69
CA ILE A 96 4.70 -17.81 -12.89
C ILE A 96 3.25 -17.33 -12.92
N TYR A 97 2.27 -18.19 -12.68
CA TYR A 97 0.86 -17.81 -12.66
C TYR A 97 0.59 -16.71 -11.63
N TYR A 98 1.06 -16.87 -10.39
CA TYR A 98 0.95 -15.85 -9.35
C TYR A 98 1.65 -14.54 -9.75
N TRP A 99 2.85 -14.61 -10.32
CA TRP A 99 3.57 -13.43 -10.82
C TRP A 99 2.75 -12.67 -11.87
N THR A 100 2.15 -13.39 -12.84
CA THR A 100 1.29 -12.78 -13.85
C THR A 100 0.06 -12.12 -13.23
N LEU A 101 -0.58 -12.79 -12.27
CA LEU A 101 -1.74 -12.24 -11.56
C LEU A 101 -1.35 -10.96 -10.81
N ARG A 102 -0.22 -10.97 -10.11
CA ARG A 102 0.25 -9.80 -9.35
C ARG A 102 0.60 -8.62 -10.26
N ARG A 103 1.20 -8.88 -11.42
CA ARG A 103 1.52 -7.82 -12.40
C ARG A 103 0.25 -7.21 -13.00
N THR A 104 -0.76 -8.01 -13.32
CA THR A 104 -1.99 -7.56 -13.98
C THR A 104 -2.97 -6.90 -13.00
N TYR A 105 -3.17 -7.47 -11.82
CA TYR A 105 -4.16 -6.99 -10.84
C TYR A 105 -3.58 -5.98 -9.83
N GLY A 106 -2.26 -5.88 -9.68
CA GLY A 106 -1.63 -4.88 -8.80
C GLY A 106 -2.02 -3.44 -9.13
N PRO A 107 -2.00 -3.01 -10.41
CA PRO A 107 -2.51 -1.71 -10.82
C PRO A 107 -4.02 -1.53 -10.60
N LEU A 108 -4.82 -2.57 -10.86
CA LEU A 108 -6.29 -2.54 -10.68
C LEU A 108 -6.69 -2.34 -9.22
N MET A 109 -6.02 -3.02 -8.29
CA MET A 109 -6.26 -2.87 -6.85
C MET A 109 -5.92 -1.47 -6.34
N ARG A 110 -4.86 -0.84 -6.88
CA ARG A 110 -4.55 0.57 -6.59
C ARG A 110 -5.63 1.51 -7.12
N GLY A 111 -6.18 1.22 -8.30
CA GLY A 111 -7.31 1.97 -8.86
C GLY A 111 -8.56 1.85 -7.99
N ALA A 112 -8.91 0.64 -7.56
CA ALA A 112 -10.05 0.41 -6.66
C ALA A 112 -9.90 1.13 -5.32
N GLN A 113 -8.70 1.14 -4.73
CA GLN A 113 -8.43 1.91 -3.50
C GLN A 113 -8.55 3.42 -3.73
N LEU A 114 -8.12 3.94 -4.87
CA LEU A 114 -8.30 5.36 -5.22
C LEU A 114 -9.78 5.72 -5.35
N PHE A 115 -10.60 4.87 -5.97
CA PHE A 115 -12.04 5.08 -6.07
C PHE A 115 -12.73 5.09 -4.71
N GLU A 116 -12.32 4.21 -3.79
CA GLU A 116 -12.85 4.20 -2.42
C GLU A 116 -12.50 5.49 -1.68
N ASP A 117 -11.25 5.95 -1.77
CA ASP A 117 -10.80 7.22 -1.18
C ASP A 117 -11.58 8.41 -1.76
N MET A 118 -11.80 8.43 -3.09
CA MET A 118 -12.60 9.48 -3.74
C MET A 118 -14.06 9.48 -3.25
N ARG A 119 -14.70 8.31 -3.11
CA ARG A 119 -16.06 8.21 -2.56
C ARG A 119 -16.14 8.70 -1.11
N GLN A 120 -15.14 8.36 -0.29
CA GLN A 120 -15.07 8.85 1.09
C GLN A 120 -14.95 10.37 1.15
N ARG A 121 -14.09 10.96 0.30
CA ARG A 121 -13.95 12.43 0.22
C ARG A 121 -15.22 13.12 -0.26
N GLU A 122 -15.91 12.54 -1.25
CA GLU A 122 -17.18 13.07 -1.75
C GLU A 122 -18.28 13.02 -0.67
N ALA A 123 -18.42 11.90 0.02
CA ALA A 123 -19.35 11.76 1.13
C ALA A 123 -19.07 12.78 2.24
N GLN A 124 -17.80 12.99 2.57
CA GLN A 124 -17.39 13.96 3.58
C GLN A 124 -17.63 15.42 3.14
N ALA A 125 -17.46 15.74 1.86
CA ALA A 125 -17.77 17.06 1.32
C ALA A 125 -19.29 17.35 1.32
N LEU A 126 -20.12 16.32 1.09
CA LEU A 126 -21.58 16.43 1.20
C LEU A 126 -22.02 16.66 2.66
N GLU A 127 -21.43 15.94 3.61
CA GLU A 127 -21.69 16.12 5.05
C GLU A 127 -21.30 17.52 5.53
N LEU A 128 -20.18 18.05 5.04
CA LEU A 128 -19.74 19.42 5.31
C LEU A 128 -20.78 20.44 4.80
N ASN A 129 -21.25 20.24 3.56
CA ASN A 129 -22.23 21.13 2.96
C ASN A 129 -23.51 21.14 3.78
N ASP A 130 -24.08 19.98 4.11
CA ASP A 130 -25.37 19.92 4.80
C ASP A 130 -25.31 20.54 6.21
N ASN A 131 -24.35 20.12 7.05
CA ASN A 131 -24.27 20.56 8.44
C ASN A 131 -23.94 22.06 8.59
N VAL A 132 -22.99 22.56 7.79
CA VAL A 132 -22.57 23.97 7.88
C VAL A 132 -23.58 24.88 7.19
N LEU A 133 -24.08 24.50 6.01
CA LEU A 133 -25.01 25.33 5.25
C LEU A 133 -26.38 25.39 5.95
N GLN A 134 -26.86 24.30 6.54
CA GLN A 134 -28.07 24.32 7.36
C GLN A 134 -27.92 25.24 8.58
N GLY A 135 -26.80 25.17 9.30
CA GLY A 135 -26.53 26.07 10.43
C GLY A 135 -26.48 27.55 10.03
N LEU A 136 -25.89 27.87 8.88
CA LEU A 136 -25.87 29.21 8.31
C LEU A 136 -27.26 29.69 7.87
N VAL A 137 -28.07 28.83 7.27
CA VAL A 137 -29.46 29.15 6.90
C VAL A 137 -30.31 29.44 8.13
N VAL A 138 -30.18 28.65 9.20
CA VAL A 138 -30.87 28.90 10.47
C VAL A 138 -30.41 30.21 11.11
N ALA A 139 -29.10 30.49 11.10
CA ALA A 139 -28.57 31.74 11.61
C ALA A 139 -29.11 32.95 10.84
N LYS A 140 -29.14 32.87 9.50
CA LYS A 140 -29.72 33.92 8.65
C LYS A 140 -31.21 34.14 8.95
N LEU A 141 -32.00 33.07 9.02
CA LEU A 141 -33.43 33.18 9.31
C LEU A 141 -33.69 33.80 10.70
N ALA A 142 -32.89 33.46 11.70
CA ALA A 142 -33.00 34.03 13.04
C ALA A 142 -32.65 35.53 13.04
N LEU A 143 -31.65 35.96 12.27
CA LEU A 143 -31.34 37.38 12.07
C LEU A 143 -32.48 38.12 11.35
N ASP A 144 -33.09 37.51 10.33
CA ASP A 144 -34.23 38.08 9.60
C ASP A 144 -35.46 38.27 10.54
N LEU A 145 -35.53 37.53 11.65
CA LEU A 145 -36.57 37.62 12.69
C LEU A 145 -36.14 38.46 13.92
N ASP A 146 -34.98 39.11 13.87
CA ASP A 146 -34.33 39.84 14.98
C ASP A 146 -34.07 39.01 16.25
N ASP A 147 -34.04 37.68 16.13
CA ASP A 147 -33.68 36.74 17.20
C ASP A 147 -32.16 36.51 17.24
N ARG A 148 -31.45 37.53 17.75
CA ARG A 148 -29.98 37.54 17.83
C ARG A 148 -29.41 36.38 18.66
N ALA A 149 -30.12 35.94 19.69
CA ALA A 149 -29.66 34.85 20.54
C ALA A 149 -29.63 33.53 19.75
N LYS A 150 -30.69 33.24 19.01
CA LYS A 150 -30.78 32.04 18.17
C LYS A 150 -29.83 32.08 16.98
N ALA A 151 -29.63 33.26 16.39
CA ALA A 151 -28.65 33.45 15.32
C ALA A 151 -27.22 33.12 15.78
N THR A 152 -26.84 33.63 16.96
CA THR A 152 -25.51 33.41 17.54
C THR A 152 -25.28 31.93 17.85
N ALA A 153 -26.26 31.27 18.47
CA ALA A 153 -26.17 29.85 18.79
C ALA A 153 -26.06 28.95 17.54
N ALA A 154 -26.82 29.26 16.48
CA ALA A 154 -26.75 28.54 15.21
C ALA A 154 -25.38 28.73 14.51
N LEU A 155 -24.83 29.93 14.57
CA LEU A 155 -23.50 30.24 14.02
C LEU A 155 -22.38 29.51 14.77
N GLU A 156 -22.42 29.51 16.11
CA GLU A 156 -21.47 28.78 16.95
C GLU A 156 -21.51 27.27 16.67
N THR A 157 -22.70 26.71 16.49
CA THR A 157 -22.88 25.31 16.13
C THR A 157 -22.28 24.99 14.75
N ALA A 158 -22.54 25.83 13.75
CA ALA A 158 -21.99 25.66 12.39
C ALA A 158 -20.45 25.78 12.37
N ILE A 159 -19.90 26.76 13.09
CA ILE A 159 -18.45 26.98 13.21
C ILE A 159 -17.79 25.82 13.97
N GLY A 160 -18.41 25.35 15.04
CA GLY A 160 -17.93 24.20 15.82
C GLY A 160 -17.90 22.92 15.00
N SER A 161 -18.96 22.66 14.24
CA SER A 161 -19.06 21.52 13.32
C SER A 161 -17.98 21.57 12.23
N ALA A 162 -17.80 22.73 11.59
CA ALA A 162 -16.74 22.96 10.61
C ALA A 162 -15.34 22.77 11.21
N SER A 163 -15.10 23.27 12.42
CA SER A 163 -13.81 23.17 13.11
C SER A 163 -13.47 21.73 13.50
N HIS A 164 -14.45 20.96 13.98
CA HIS A 164 -14.28 19.54 14.30
C HIS A 164 -13.94 18.72 13.05
N MET A 165 -14.70 18.90 11.96
CA MET A 165 -14.45 18.19 10.70
C MET A 165 -13.10 18.56 10.08
N ILE A 166 -12.71 19.84 10.09
CA ILE A 166 -11.38 20.27 9.64
C ILE A 166 -10.30 19.62 10.51
N THR A 167 -10.51 19.55 11.82
CA THR A 167 -9.56 18.90 12.73
C THR A 167 -9.44 17.41 12.43
N ASP A 168 -10.54 16.71 12.12
CA ASP A 168 -10.53 15.30 11.73
C ASP A 168 -9.81 15.08 10.37
N LEU A 169 -10.04 15.98 9.40
CA LEU A 169 -9.35 15.98 8.11
C LEU A 169 -7.84 16.22 8.23
N LEU A 170 -7.44 17.08 9.16
CA LEU A 170 -6.03 17.43 9.39
C LEU A 170 -5.31 16.45 10.35
N GLY A 171 -6.06 15.78 11.22
CA GLY A 171 -5.58 14.92 12.30
C GLY A 171 -5.01 13.56 11.86
N THR A 172 -5.12 13.20 10.57
CA THR A 172 -4.56 11.95 10.04
C THR A 172 -3.14 12.09 9.49
N HIS A 173 -2.65 13.30 9.15
CA HIS A 173 -1.29 13.54 8.64
C HIS A 173 -0.68 14.86 9.16
N PRO A 174 -0.26 14.94 10.43
CA PRO A 174 0.42 16.13 10.95
C PRO A 174 1.78 16.41 10.30
N GLU A 175 2.36 15.48 9.53
CA GLU A 175 3.69 15.65 8.92
C GLU A 175 3.71 16.40 7.57
N ARG A 176 2.56 16.68 6.92
CA ARG A 176 2.56 17.27 5.57
C ARG A 176 2.13 18.73 5.47
N LEU A 177 1.56 19.32 6.53
CA LEU A 177 1.22 20.74 6.53
C LEU A 177 2.35 21.49 7.20
N GLY A 178 3.20 22.09 6.37
CA GLY A 178 4.28 22.96 6.80
C GLY A 178 3.79 23.93 7.88
N THR A 179 4.61 24.06 8.91
CA THR A 179 4.49 24.83 10.15
C THR A 179 4.29 26.35 9.97
N GLY A 180 3.76 26.82 8.83
CA GLY A 180 3.70 28.22 8.45
C GLY A 180 2.30 28.82 8.23
N MET A 181 1.20 28.05 8.30
CA MET A 181 -0.14 28.59 7.97
C MET A 181 -1.15 28.61 9.12
N LEU A 182 -0.78 28.21 10.34
CA LEU A 182 -1.66 28.36 11.50
C LEU A 182 -1.52 29.78 12.06
N ARG A 183 -2.54 30.61 11.83
CA ARG A 183 -2.62 31.95 12.43
C ARG A 183 -2.84 31.80 13.93
N SER A 184 -1.85 32.21 14.73
CA SER A 184 -1.83 32.04 16.19
C SER A 184 -2.55 33.14 16.98
N LYS A 185 -3.20 34.09 16.30
CA LYS A 185 -3.94 35.19 16.94
C LYS A 185 -5.27 35.47 16.23
N PRO A 186 -6.36 35.71 16.98
CA PRO A 186 -7.64 36.13 16.41
C PRO A 186 -7.48 37.46 15.67
N ALA A 187 -8.30 37.68 14.63
CA ALA A 187 -8.35 38.96 13.93
C ALA A 187 -8.97 40.00 14.88
N ALA A 188 -8.17 40.97 15.31
CA ALA A 188 -8.68 42.12 16.04
C ALA A 188 -9.56 42.95 15.10
N LEU A 189 -10.76 43.28 15.54
CA LEU A 189 -11.53 44.38 14.99
C LEU A 189 -10.91 45.65 15.56
N ASP A 190 -10.38 46.52 14.70
CA ASP A 190 -9.99 47.88 15.12
C ASP A 190 -11.26 48.63 15.53
N GLU A 191 -11.56 48.62 16.81
CA GLU A 191 -12.39 49.67 17.42
C GLU A 191 -11.54 50.94 17.50
N ALA A 192 -11.65 51.81 16.49
CA ALA A 192 -11.71 53.27 16.66
C ALA A 192 -11.52 53.99 15.31
N ALA A 193 -12.62 54.54 14.79
CA ALA A 193 -12.61 55.92 14.33
C ALA A 193 -13.99 56.50 14.64
N THR A 194 -14.05 57.22 15.76
CA THR A 194 -15.05 58.26 16.05
C THR A 194 -15.26 59.20 14.88
#